data_AF-A0A2N0PJP0-F1
#
_entry.id   AF-A0A2N0PJP0-F1
#
_cell.length_a   1.000
_cell.length_b   1.000
_cell.length_c   1.000
_cell.angle_alpha   90.00
_cell.angle_beta   90.00
_cell.angle_gamma   90.00
#
_symmetry.space_group_name_H-M   'P 1'
#
loop_
_entity.id
_entity.type
_entity.pdbx_description
1 polymer ?
#
loop_
_entity_poly.entity_id
_entity_poly.type
_entity_poly.pdbx_seq_one_letter_code
_entity_poly.pdbx_strand_id
1 'polypeptide(L)'
;MELIKYDETIHPEVWLNTIKLYCYKNQITKKEDIIEFCKSMIHPSINVSKANTFEEILNTLKNDIFFISFKHSVKKKLQKLKFDPKNKNYIQLINIFREYCYEAEINVEEQKKLLLEKLSEDSFQYYFINDNLEKIKSLNDLIIYFNQSFLEQQKLIRFGSCITLKHVATGKYLTSCNVHYKTGSKRSI
;
A
#
# COMPACT_ATOMS: atom_id res chain seq x y z
N MET A 1 24.65 15.51 2.49
CA MET A 1 23.29 15.24 2.99
C MET A 1 22.93 16.48 3.78
N GLU A 2 21.91 17.24 3.34
CA GLU A 2 21.52 18.44 4.07
C GLU A 2 20.95 18.05 5.43
N LEU A 3 21.22 18.89 6.43
CA LEU A 3 20.78 18.70 7.79
C LEU A 3 19.27 18.99 7.87
N ILE A 4 18.47 17.95 8.16
CA ILE A 4 17.00 18.07 8.20
C ILE A 4 16.56 18.34 9.64
N LYS A 5 16.19 19.61 9.92
CA LYS A 5 15.47 19.96 11.14
C LYS A 5 14.11 19.26 11.16
N TYR A 6 13.61 18.95 12.35
CA TYR A 6 12.23 18.48 12.45
C TYR A 6 11.30 19.67 12.21
N ASP A 7 10.60 19.66 11.09
CA ASP A 7 9.68 20.73 10.64
C ASP A 7 8.22 20.25 10.59
N GLU A 8 7.94 19.15 11.28
CA GLU A 8 6.62 18.50 11.36
C GLU A 8 6.04 18.03 10.01
N THR A 9 6.82 18.07 8.90
CA THR A 9 6.39 17.60 7.58
C THR A 9 6.80 16.16 7.27
N ILE A 10 7.41 15.49 8.24
CA ILE A 10 7.97 14.14 8.14
C ILE A 10 7.57 13.31 9.37
N HIS A 11 7.34 12.02 9.18
CA HIS A 11 7.03 11.13 10.29
C HIS A 11 8.22 11.05 11.29
N PRO A 12 7.99 11.15 12.62
CA PRO A 12 9.05 11.20 13.63
C PRO A 12 10.09 10.07 13.53
N GLU A 13 9.66 8.84 13.25
CA GLU A 13 10.58 7.70 13.10
C GLU A 13 11.45 7.81 11.83
N VAL A 14 10.87 8.30 10.73
CA VAL A 14 11.60 8.49 9.46
C VAL A 14 12.64 9.60 9.61
N TRP A 15 12.25 10.69 10.26
CA TRP A 15 13.15 11.78 10.63
C TRP A 15 14.28 11.29 11.53
N LEU A 16 13.97 10.57 12.62
CA LEU A 16 14.96 10.08 13.56
C LEU A 16 15.97 9.13 12.89
N ASN A 17 15.51 8.26 12.00
CA ASN A 17 16.40 7.37 11.23
C ASN A 17 17.34 8.16 10.32
N THR A 18 16.85 9.26 9.75
CA THR A 18 17.67 10.18 8.94
C THR A 18 18.74 10.87 9.79
N ILE A 19 18.38 11.34 10.99
CA ILE A 19 19.34 11.92 11.95
C ILE A 19 20.38 10.89 12.38
N LYS A 20 19.98 9.66 12.73
CA LYS A 20 20.92 8.59 13.10
C LYS A 20 21.90 8.29 11.97
N LEU A 21 21.43 8.22 10.73
CA LEU A 21 22.28 8.02 9.56
C LEU A 21 23.27 9.17 9.36
N TYR A 22 22.83 10.41 9.59
CA TYR A 22 23.70 11.58 9.56
C TYR A 22 24.78 11.50 10.65
N CYS A 23 24.41 11.20 11.89
CA CYS A 23 25.35 11.05 13.00
C CYS A 23 26.39 9.96 12.71
N TYR A 24 25.95 8.81 12.21
CA TYR A 24 26.85 7.70 11.83
C TYR A 24 27.87 8.12 10.78
N LYS A 25 27.44 8.82 9.72
CA LYS A 25 28.33 9.32 8.66
C LYS A 25 29.38 10.32 9.17
N ASN A 26 29.04 11.09 10.21
CA ASN A 26 29.91 12.08 10.83
C ASN A 26 30.66 11.53 12.05
N GLN A 27 30.66 10.20 12.25
CA GLN A 27 31.36 9.52 13.35
C GLN A 27 30.89 9.94 14.75
N ILE A 28 29.66 10.46 14.87
CA ILE A 28 29.00 10.70 16.15
C ILE A 28 28.39 9.37 16.58
N THR A 29 29.10 8.67 17.48
CA THR A 29 28.76 7.30 17.88
C THR A 29 28.21 7.18 19.28
N LYS A 30 28.48 8.14 20.16
CA LYS A 30 27.95 8.14 21.53
C LYS A 30 26.46 8.42 21.52
N LYS A 31 25.70 7.60 22.24
CA LYS A 31 24.25 7.70 22.29
C LYS A 31 23.79 9.04 22.88
N GLU A 32 24.48 9.51 23.91
CA GLU A 32 24.20 10.76 24.61
C GLU A 32 24.38 11.95 23.67
N ASP A 33 25.49 11.98 22.91
CA ASP A 33 25.77 13.03 21.92
C ASP A 33 24.69 13.07 20.82
N ILE A 34 24.24 11.89 20.36
CA ILE A 34 23.16 11.80 19.35
C ILE A 34 21.84 12.31 19.93
N ILE A 35 21.53 12.05 21.19
CA ILE A 35 20.29 12.51 21.84
C ILE A 35 20.30 14.03 21.97
N GLU A 36 21.39 14.62 22.45
CA GLU A 36 21.52 16.08 22.54
C GLU A 36 21.48 16.73 21.16
N PHE A 37 22.10 16.11 20.16
CA PHE A 37 21.98 16.54 18.77
C PHE A 37 20.54 16.50 18.27
N CYS A 38 19.80 15.41 18.51
CA CYS A 38 18.37 15.31 18.16
C CYS A 38 17.55 16.45 18.80
N LYS A 39 17.75 16.73 20.09
CA LYS A 39 17.05 17.83 20.79
C LYS A 39 17.34 19.18 20.12
N SER A 40 18.58 19.42 19.70
CA SER A 40 18.97 20.67 19.04
C SER A 40 18.33 20.87 17.66
N MET A 41 17.83 19.80 17.03
CA MET A 41 17.19 19.82 15.72
C MET A 41 15.67 20.00 15.76
N ILE A 42 15.09 20.03 16.96
CA ILE A 42 13.65 20.16 17.18
C ILE A 42 13.36 21.62 17.56
N HIS A 43 12.28 22.17 17.03
CA HIS A 43 11.89 23.54 17.36
C HIS A 43 11.58 23.67 18.86
N PRO A 44 12.04 24.74 19.56
CA PRO A 44 11.86 24.88 21.01
C PRO A 44 10.40 24.91 21.50
N SER A 45 9.42 25.09 20.62
CA SER A 45 8.00 24.99 20.98
C SER A 45 7.59 23.58 21.40
N ILE A 46 8.33 22.54 21.00
CA ILE A 46 8.09 21.15 21.39
C ILE A 46 9.05 20.79 22.53
N ASN A 47 8.50 20.53 23.72
CA ASN A 47 9.32 20.31 24.91
C ASN A 47 9.91 18.90 25.00
N VAL A 48 11.07 18.70 24.35
CA VAL A 48 11.86 17.46 24.42
C VAL A 48 13.00 17.50 25.44
N SER A 49 13.11 18.57 26.24
CA SER A 49 14.23 18.78 27.17
C SER A 49 14.39 17.65 28.20
N LYS A 50 13.26 17.10 28.66
CA LYS A 50 13.20 16.03 29.67
C LYS A 50 13.47 14.63 29.11
N ALA A 51 13.53 14.47 27.78
CA ALA A 51 13.70 13.17 27.15
C ALA A 51 15.15 12.70 27.25
N ASN A 52 15.36 11.48 27.75
CA ASN A 52 16.67 10.83 27.91
C ASN A 52 16.85 9.64 26.98
N THR A 53 15.80 9.28 26.23
CA THR A 53 15.80 8.17 25.28
C THR A 53 15.20 8.58 23.95
N PHE A 54 15.56 7.87 22.88
CA PHE A 54 14.93 8.07 21.57
C PHE A 54 13.42 7.82 21.60
N GLU A 55 12.97 6.88 22.42
CA GLU A 55 11.56 6.56 22.57
C GLU A 55 10.80 7.69 23.24
N GLU A 56 11.36 8.32 24.28
CA GLU A 56 10.78 9.52 24.91
C GLU A 56 10.69 10.70 23.92
N ILE A 57 11.72 10.90 23.09
CA ILE A 57 11.68 11.93 22.03
C ILE A 57 10.55 11.60 21.05
N LEU A 58 10.48 10.36 20.53
CA LEU A 58 9.44 9.96 19.57
C LEU A 58 8.04 10.11 20.17
N ASN A 59 7.82 9.69 21.41
CA ASN A 59 6.54 9.83 22.10
C ASN A 59 6.17 11.31 22.27
N THR A 60 7.13 12.17 22.58
CA THR A 60 6.90 13.61 22.67
C THR A 60 6.50 14.19 21.32
N LEU A 61 7.22 13.84 20.25
CA LEU A 61 6.91 14.31 18.88
C LEU A 61 5.55 13.79 18.38
N LYS A 62 5.20 12.53 18.68
CA LYS A 62 3.92 11.93 18.26
C LYS A 62 2.72 12.47 19.05
N ASN A 63 2.92 12.93 20.29
CA ASN A 63 1.85 13.52 21.10
C ASN A 63 1.65 15.01 20.80
N ASP A 64 2.52 15.62 20.00
CA ASP A 64 2.40 17.02 19.62
C ASP A 64 1.23 17.26 18.63
N ILE A 65 0.56 18.40 18.76
CA ILE A 65 -0.61 18.76 17.94
C ILE A 65 -0.28 18.87 16.44
N PHE A 66 0.96 19.24 16.08
CA PHE A 66 1.40 19.32 14.70
C PHE A 66 1.52 17.93 14.06
N PHE A 67 1.85 16.88 14.82
CA PHE A 67 1.86 15.52 14.29
C PHE A 67 0.45 15.04 13.90
N ILE A 68 -0.58 15.42 14.66
CA ILE A 68 -1.98 15.16 14.28
C ILE A 68 -2.29 15.83 12.93
N SER A 69 -1.86 17.08 12.76
CA SER A 69 -2.06 17.85 11.52
C SER A 69 -1.32 17.23 10.34
N PHE A 70 -0.09 16.76 10.56
CA PHE A 70 0.71 16.01 9.59
C PHE A 70 -0.02 14.75 9.13
N LYS A 71 -0.46 13.88 10.05
CA LYS A 71 -1.19 12.64 9.73
C LYS A 71 -2.44 12.93 8.88
N HIS A 72 -3.20 13.97 9.24
CA HIS A 72 -4.36 14.39 8.47
C HIS A 72 -4.00 14.89 7.06
N SER A 73 -2.89 15.61 6.92
CA SER A 73 -2.39 16.06 5.61
C SER A 73 -2.01 14.90 4.69
N VAL A 74 -1.33 13.88 5.23
CA VAL A 74 -0.94 12.67 4.50
C VAL A 74 -2.19 11.86 4.13
N LYS A 75 -3.15 11.72 5.05
CA LYS A 75 -4.44 11.08 4.76
C LYS A 75 -5.19 11.78 3.62
N LYS A 76 -5.18 13.11 3.56
CA LYS A 76 -5.73 13.87 2.43
C LYS A 76 -5.00 13.59 1.12
N LYS A 77 -3.67 13.46 1.13
CA LYS A 77 -2.89 13.05 -0.06
C LYS A 77 -3.29 11.64 -0.51
N LEU A 78 -3.41 10.70 0.43
CA LEU A 78 -3.85 9.33 0.20
C LEU A 78 -5.28 9.28 -0.40
N GLN A 79 -6.20 10.10 0.09
CA GLN A 79 -7.55 10.21 -0.47
C GLN A 79 -7.57 10.76 -1.91
N LYS A 80 -6.62 11.63 -2.26
CA LYS A 80 -6.47 12.19 -3.61
C LYS A 80 -5.70 11.27 -4.56
N LEU A 81 -5.07 10.22 -4.05
CA LEU A 81 -4.34 9.24 -4.86
C LEU A 81 -5.30 8.62 -5.87
N LYS A 82 -4.95 8.70 -7.16
CA LYS A 82 -5.75 8.14 -8.25
C LYS A 82 -5.12 6.85 -8.73
N PHE A 83 -5.91 5.79 -8.82
CA PHE A 83 -5.50 4.55 -9.44
C PHE A 83 -6.02 4.49 -10.88
N ASP A 84 -5.09 4.36 -11.83
CA ASP A 84 -5.41 4.07 -13.23
C ASP A 84 -5.07 2.60 -13.53
N PRO A 85 -6.06 1.72 -13.70
CA PRO A 85 -5.83 0.31 -14.00
C PRO A 85 -5.11 0.07 -15.34
N LYS A 86 -5.11 1.07 -16.24
CA LYS A 86 -4.39 0.99 -17.53
C LYS A 86 -2.93 1.40 -17.40
N ASN A 87 -2.55 2.06 -16.29
CA ASN A 87 -1.19 2.46 -16.05
C ASN A 87 -0.35 1.22 -15.68
N LYS A 88 0.65 0.92 -16.51
CA LYS A 88 1.58 -0.19 -16.27
C LYS A 88 2.43 -0.02 -15.02
N ASN A 89 2.48 1.18 -14.43
CA ASN A 89 3.31 1.50 -13.28
C ASN A 89 2.53 1.48 -11.94
N TYR A 90 1.70 0.47 -11.73
CA TYR A 90 0.98 0.27 -10.47
C TYR A 90 1.92 0.11 -9.25
N ILE A 91 3.18 -0.30 -9.48
CA ILE A 91 4.22 -0.42 -8.44
C ILE A 91 4.48 0.92 -7.75
N GLN A 92 4.62 2.00 -8.51
CA GLN A 92 4.81 3.34 -7.94
C GLN A 92 3.61 3.74 -7.08
N LEU A 93 2.40 3.42 -7.52
CA LEU A 93 1.19 3.71 -6.77
C LEU A 93 1.14 2.92 -5.45
N ILE A 94 1.45 1.63 -5.46
CA ILE A 94 1.51 0.81 -4.25
C ILE A 94 2.55 1.38 -3.27
N ASN A 95 3.72 1.79 -3.77
CA ASN A 95 4.77 2.35 -2.92
C ASN A 95 4.30 3.65 -2.24
N ILE A 96 3.71 4.57 -3.00
CA ILE A 96 3.14 5.81 -2.45
C ILE A 96 2.01 5.51 -1.46
N PHE A 97 1.12 4.56 -1.80
CA PHE A 97 0.05 4.13 -0.90
C PHE A 97 0.62 3.58 0.42
N ARG A 98 1.62 2.70 0.35
CA ARG A 98 2.28 2.10 1.52
C ARG A 98 2.94 3.17 2.39
N GLU A 99 3.66 4.09 1.78
CA GLU A 99 4.32 5.21 2.45
C GLU A 99 3.31 6.07 3.20
N TYR A 100 2.25 6.52 2.52
CA TYR A 100 1.20 7.34 3.15
C TYR A 100 0.43 6.61 4.24
N CYS A 101 0.17 5.30 4.09
CA CYS A 101 -0.46 4.50 5.14
C CYS A 101 0.40 4.42 6.40
N TYR A 102 1.73 4.30 6.25
CA TYR A 102 2.67 4.29 7.37
C TYR A 102 2.79 5.68 8.01
N GLU A 103 3.01 6.73 7.22
CA GLU A 103 3.18 8.10 7.71
C GLU A 103 1.95 8.64 8.43
N ALA A 104 0.74 8.28 7.97
CA ALA A 104 -0.51 8.67 8.61
C ALA A 104 -0.95 7.73 9.74
N GLU A 105 -0.15 6.70 10.09
CA GLU A 105 -0.47 5.67 11.08
C GLU A 105 -1.87 5.05 10.88
N ILE A 106 -2.22 4.75 9.62
CA ILE A 106 -3.55 4.21 9.27
C ILE A 106 -3.64 2.75 9.71
N ASN A 107 -4.74 2.38 10.38
CA ASN A 107 -4.98 0.99 10.79
C ASN A 107 -5.37 0.10 9.59
N VAL A 108 -5.25 -1.22 9.74
CA VAL A 108 -5.47 -2.18 8.64
C VAL A 108 -6.89 -2.12 8.06
N GLU A 109 -7.92 -1.95 8.89
CA GLU A 109 -9.31 -1.89 8.40
C GLU A 109 -9.56 -0.64 7.56
N GLU A 110 -8.99 0.49 7.97
CA GLU A 110 -9.05 1.72 7.20
C GLU A 110 -8.21 1.64 5.93
N GLN A 111 -7.04 0.99 5.96
CA GLN A 111 -6.23 0.73 4.75
C GLN A 111 -7.01 -0.06 3.70
N LYS A 112 -7.72 -1.13 4.11
CA LYS A 112 -8.58 -1.93 3.22
C LYS A 112 -9.62 -1.05 2.52
N LYS A 113 -10.35 -0.26 3.31
CA LYS A 113 -11.39 0.65 2.79
C LYS A 113 -10.81 1.67 1.82
N LEU A 114 -9.71 2.32 2.19
CA LEU A 114 -9.08 3.35 1.37
C LEU A 114 -8.57 2.80 0.04
N LEU A 115 -8.03 1.57 0.01
CA LEU A 115 -7.61 0.94 -1.24
C LEU A 115 -8.81 0.61 -2.13
N LEU A 116 -9.87 0.02 -1.56
CA LEU A 116 -11.08 -0.32 -2.31
C LEU A 116 -11.74 0.93 -2.92
N GLU A 117 -11.79 2.04 -2.19
CA GLU A 117 -12.27 3.34 -2.70
C GLU A 117 -11.45 3.88 -3.89
N LYS A 118 -10.23 3.36 -4.14
CA LYS A 118 -9.43 3.73 -5.33
C LYS A 118 -9.73 2.86 -6.54
N LEU A 119 -10.37 1.72 -6.34
CA LEU A 119 -10.70 0.78 -7.39
C LEU A 119 -12.09 1.07 -7.91
N SER A 120 -12.29 0.81 -9.20
CA SER A 120 -13.64 0.83 -9.78
C SER A 120 -14.42 -0.34 -9.20
N GLU A 121 -15.65 -0.11 -8.75
CA GLU A 121 -16.51 -1.19 -8.19
C GLU A 121 -16.73 -2.32 -9.19
N ASP A 122 -16.77 -2.00 -10.49
CA ASP A 122 -16.86 -2.99 -11.58
C ASP A 122 -15.54 -3.70 -11.92
N SER A 123 -14.43 -3.35 -11.26
CA SER A 123 -13.12 -3.92 -11.58
C SER A 123 -12.94 -5.30 -10.94
N PHE A 124 -12.25 -6.19 -11.65
CA PHE A 124 -11.86 -7.50 -11.09
C PHE A 124 -11.03 -7.34 -9.81
N GLN A 125 -10.15 -6.33 -9.77
CA GLN A 125 -9.32 -6.00 -8.61
C GLN A 125 -10.18 -5.75 -7.38
N TYR A 126 -11.25 -4.97 -7.53
CA TYR A 126 -12.18 -4.66 -6.43
C TYR A 126 -12.81 -5.93 -5.88
N TYR A 127 -13.45 -6.73 -6.74
CA TYR A 127 -14.09 -7.98 -6.31
C TYR A 127 -13.11 -8.96 -5.67
N PHE A 128 -11.96 -9.17 -6.32
CA PHE A 128 -10.95 -10.11 -5.83
C PHE A 128 -10.46 -9.75 -4.42
N ILE A 129 -10.21 -8.46 -4.15
CA ILE A 129 -9.77 -8.01 -2.83
C ILE A 129 -10.93 -8.06 -1.84
N ASN A 130 -12.12 -7.59 -2.25
CA ASN A 130 -13.32 -7.56 -1.42
C ASN A 130 -13.70 -8.97 -0.91
N ASP A 131 -13.65 -9.96 -1.78
CA ASP A 131 -13.97 -11.36 -1.46
C ASP A 131 -12.94 -12.02 -0.53
N ASN A 132 -11.76 -11.40 -0.35
CA ASN A 132 -10.68 -11.90 0.49
C ASN A 132 -10.34 -10.99 1.68
N LEU A 133 -11.19 -10.02 2.02
CA LEU A 133 -10.93 -9.05 3.10
C LEU A 133 -10.65 -9.69 4.47
N GLU A 134 -11.32 -10.79 4.80
CA GLU A 134 -11.11 -11.50 6.07
C GLU A 134 -9.71 -12.13 6.17
N LYS A 135 -9.10 -12.48 5.03
CA LYS A 135 -7.76 -13.08 4.97
C LYS A 135 -6.66 -12.02 5.05
N ILE A 136 -6.98 -10.76 4.77
CA ILE A 136 -6.05 -9.65 4.81
C ILE A 136 -5.92 -9.16 6.25
N LYS A 137 -4.78 -9.43 6.90
CA LYS A 137 -4.53 -9.06 8.31
C LYS A 137 -3.52 -7.93 8.46
N SER A 138 -2.87 -7.54 7.37
CA SER A 138 -1.83 -6.53 7.35
C SER A 138 -1.80 -5.77 6.03
N LEU A 139 -1.08 -4.64 6.01
CA LEU A 139 -0.78 -3.92 4.77
C LEU A 139 -0.04 -4.79 3.75
N ASN A 140 0.86 -5.67 4.22
CA ASN A 140 1.60 -6.57 3.34
C ASN A 140 0.66 -7.57 2.67
N ASP A 141 -0.29 -8.14 3.42
CA ASP A 141 -1.31 -9.02 2.84
C ASP A 141 -2.15 -8.26 1.80
N LEU A 142 -2.57 -7.03 2.13
CA LEU A 142 -3.35 -6.20 1.21
C LEU A 142 -2.61 -5.99 -0.13
N ILE A 143 -1.30 -5.70 -0.06
CA ILE A 143 -0.44 -5.55 -1.25
C ILE A 143 -0.29 -6.88 -2.01
N ILE A 144 -0.18 -8.01 -1.31
CA ILE A 144 -0.13 -9.35 -1.93
C ILE A 144 -1.42 -9.63 -2.70
N TYR A 145 -2.58 -9.45 -2.08
CA TYR A 145 -3.87 -9.66 -2.74
C TYR A 145 -4.09 -8.69 -3.90
N PHE A 146 -3.68 -7.44 -3.74
CA PHE A 146 -3.70 -6.46 -4.82
C PHE A 146 -2.88 -6.94 -6.03
N ASN A 147 -1.64 -7.40 -5.82
CA ASN A 147 -0.80 -7.93 -6.91
C ASN A 147 -1.38 -9.22 -7.52
N GLN A 148 -1.87 -10.13 -6.68
CA GLN A 148 -2.51 -11.37 -7.13
C GLN A 148 -3.74 -11.11 -7.99
N SER A 149 -4.51 -10.07 -7.70
CA SER A 149 -5.68 -9.73 -8.49
C SER A 149 -5.34 -9.49 -9.98
N PHE A 150 -4.18 -8.87 -10.29
CA PHE A 150 -3.76 -8.70 -11.68
C PHE A 150 -3.33 -10.02 -12.33
N LEU A 151 -2.69 -10.91 -11.58
CA LEU A 151 -2.27 -12.22 -12.08
C LEU A 151 -3.48 -13.11 -12.37
N GLU A 152 -4.48 -13.12 -11.48
CA GLU A 152 -5.71 -13.88 -11.68
C GLU A 152 -6.55 -13.27 -12.82
N GLN A 153 -6.58 -11.94 -12.96
CA GLN A 153 -7.27 -11.28 -14.08
C GLN A 153 -6.70 -11.67 -15.46
N GLN A 154 -5.43 -12.08 -15.55
CA GLN A 154 -4.81 -12.54 -16.80
C GLN A 154 -5.27 -13.94 -17.18
N LYS A 155 -5.74 -14.75 -16.23
CA LYS A 155 -6.26 -16.10 -16.48
C LYS A 155 -7.71 -16.11 -16.94
N LEU A 156 -8.41 -14.98 -16.82
CA LEU A 156 -9.80 -14.85 -17.23
C LEU A 156 -9.94 -14.86 -18.75
N ILE A 157 -10.89 -15.66 -19.23
CA ILE A 157 -11.39 -15.58 -20.61
C ILE A 157 -12.25 -14.30 -20.69
N ARG A 158 -11.86 -13.37 -21.55
CA ARG A 158 -12.57 -12.10 -21.73
C ARG A 158 -13.49 -12.18 -22.94
N PHE A 159 -14.46 -11.28 -23.00
CA PHE A 159 -15.25 -11.09 -24.20
C PHE A 159 -14.31 -10.77 -25.39
N GLY A 160 -14.47 -11.49 -26.49
CA GLY A 160 -13.57 -11.42 -27.66
C GLY A 160 -12.30 -12.28 -27.56
N SER A 161 -12.07 -13.00 -26.46
CA SER A 161 -11.01 -14.01 -26.41
C SER A 161 -11.30 -15.14 -27.39
N CYS A 162 -10.32 -15.50 -28.22
CA CYS A 162 -10.37 -16.70 -29.03
C CYS A 162 -9.97 -17.90 -28.16
N ILE A 163 -10.94 -18.75 -27.85
CA ILE A 163 -10.72 -19.97 -27.07
C ILE A 163 -10.74 -21.19 -27.98
N THR A 164 -9.80 -22.10 -27.78
CA THR A 164 -9.79 -23.41 -28.43
C THR A 164 -9.89 -24.49 -27.36
N LEU A 165 -10.93 -25.31 -27.42
CA LEU A 165 -11.11 -26.41 -26.48
C LEU A 165 -10.43 -27.67 -27.05
N LYS A 166 -9.61 -28.35 -26.26
CA LYS A 166 -8.90 -29.58 -26.65
C LYS A 166 -9.40 -30.76 -25.83
N HIS A 167 -9.77 -31.84 -26.49
CA HIS A 167 -10.12 -33.08 -25.81
C HIS A 167 -8.83 -33.79 -25.36
N VAL A 168 -8.60 -33.85 -24.04
CA VAL A 168 -7.35 -34.31 -23.42
C VAL A 168 -6.96 -35.72 -23.87
N ALA A 169 -7.88 -36.68 -23.83
CA ALA A 169 -7.57 -38.09 -24.13
C ALA A 169 -7.18 -38.33 -25.60
N THR A 170 -7.77 -37.58 -26.54
CA THR A 170 -7.53 -37.80 -27.98
C THR A 170 -6.56 -36.80 -28.60
N GLY A 171 -6.21 -35.72 -27.88
CA GLY A 171 -5.42 -34.62 -28.41
C GLY A 171 -6.11 -33.75 -29.46
N LYS A 172 -7.34 -34.09 -29.88
CA LYS A 172 -8.10 -33.35 -30.90
C LYS A 172 -8.69 -32.06 -30.35
N TYR A 173 -8.69 -31.02 -31.18
CA TYR A 173 -9.39 -29.77 -30.87
C TYR A 173 -10.86 -29.88 -31.24
N LEU A 174 -11.74 -29.35 -30.38
CA LEU A 174 -13.13 -29.10 -30.71
C LEU A 174 -13.17 -28.05 -31.81
N THR A 175 -13.73 -28.44 -32.93
CA THR A 175 -14.02 -27.56 -34.05
C THR A 175 -15.53 -27.41 -34.12
N SER A 176 -16.03 -26.21 -34.39
CA SER A 176 -17.45 -26.04 -34.69
C SER A 176 -17.71 -26.66 -36.06
N CYS A 177 -18.49 -27.73 -36.10
CA CYS A 177 -19.04 -28.27 -37.33
C CYS A 177 -20.53 -27.89 -37.40
N ASN A 178 -21.02 -27.45 -38.56
CA ASN A 178 -22.44 -27.16 -38.81
C ASN A 178 -23.24 -28.47 -38.88
N VAL A 179 -23.31 -29.18 -37.76
CA VAL A 179 -23.98 -30.47 -37.65
C VAL A 179 -25.16 -30.30 -36.70
N HIS A 180 -26.37 -30.33 -37.26
CA HIS A 180 -27.59 -30.38 -36.48
C HIS A 180 -27.77 -31.80 -35.94
N TYR A 181 -27.32 -32.04 -34.71
CA TYR A 181 -27.54 -33.32 -34.04
C TYR A 181 -29.05 -33.58 -33.90
N LYS A 182 -29.55 -34.62 -34.57
CA LYS A 182 -30.98 -35.02 -34.51
C LYS A 182 -31.42 -35.45 -33.11
N THR A 183 -30.48 -35.79 -32.24
CA THR A 183 -30.70 -36.21 -30.85
C THR A 183 -29.91 -35.30 -29.90
N GLY A 184 -30.43 -34.10 -29.65
CA GLY A 184 -30.05 -33.27 -28.50
C GLY A 184 -30.97 -33.52 -27.31
N SER A 185 -30.56 -33.07 -26.12
CA SER A 185 -31.41 -33.06 -24.91
C SER A 185 -32.78 -32.46 -25.24
N LYS A 186 -33.86 -33.21 -24.98
CA LYS A 186 -35.27 -32.78 -25.11
C LYS A 186 -35.67 -31.72 -24.06
N ARG A 187 -34.77 -30.82 -23.68
CA ARG A 187 -35.07 -29.73 -22.75
C ARG A 187 -34.43 -28.44 -23.25
N SER A 188 -35.17 -27.75 -24.10
CA SER A 188 -35.16 -26.30 -24.17
C SER A 188 -36.00 -25.77 -22.99
N ILE A 189 -35.34 -25.19 -22.00
CA ILE A 189 -35.89 -24.16 -21.11
C ILE A 189 -34.82 -23.07 -21.06
#